data_AF-A0A938Q7K5-F1
#
_entry.id   AF-A0A938Q7K5-F1
#
_cell.length_a   1.000
_cell.length_b   1.000
_cell.length_c   1.000
_cell.angle_alpha   90.00
_cell.angle_beta   90.00
_cell.angle_gamma   90.00
#
_symmetry.space_group_name_H-M   'P 1'
#
loop_
_entity.id
_entity.type
_entity.pdbx_description
1 polymer ?
#
loop_
_entity_poly.entity_id
_entity_poly.type
_entity_poly.pdbx_seq_one_letter_code
_entity_poly.pdbx_strand_id
1 'polypeptide(L)'
;MATTLEILTQPKMSLRISLRDLVAKVESADHAIAYFKKPLPEPMLEGLRLLAARRGHGSLDLVAEKIDDIDYLKKLRLTGAAVYDGAGLPQETLVIIDRNRGYWLAADADPAGGDLVAADNAPDLYLRLLYRRFGLAVSYEGKVKENHPGAGFFCVRLEDQRDVWCRFSESRSNGLPPAGTRVQLFGWIKWNSHIMEVLELSALG
;
A
#
# COMPACT_ATOMS: atom_id res chain seq x y z
N MET A 1 16.56 29.21 43.60
CA MET A 1 17.27 29.10 42.31
C MET A 1 17.10 27.68 41.81
N ALA A 2 16.79 27.55 40.53
CA ALA A 2 16.50 26.32 39.77
C ALA A 2 17.59 25.24 39.94
N THR A 3 17.41 23.95 39.59
CA THR A 3 16.71 23.35 38.44
C THR A 3 16.71 21.83 38.70
N THR A 4 15.57 21.14 38.66
CA THR A 4 15.12 20.34 37.50
C THR A 4 16.20 19.41 36.93
N LEU A 5 16.12 18.10 37.20
CA LEU A 5 16.38 16.97 36.26
C LEU A 5 16.54 15.64 37.01
N GLU A 6 15.47 15.14 37.62
CA GLU A 6 15.31 13.70 37.92
C GLU A 6 14.20 13.07 37.03
N ILE A 7 14.06 13.57 35.79
CA ILE A 7 13.17 12.99 34.77
C ILE A 7 14.02 12.29 33.69
N LEU A 8 14.93 11.42 34.10
CA LEU A 8 15.66 10.50 33.21
C LEU A 8 16.02 9.30 34.08
N THR A 9 15.13 8.33 34.26
CA THR A 9 15.07 7.18 33.35
C THR A 9 13.91 6.30 33.83
N GLN A 10 12.70 6.55 33.34
CA GLN A 10 11.74 5.44 33.35
C GLN A 10 12.23 4.46 32.29
N PRO A 11 12.43 3.17 32.62
CA PRO A 11 12.65 2.17 31.59
C PRO A 11 11.43 2.23 30.67
N LYS A 12 11.67 2.58 29.41
CA LYS A 12 10.66 2.59 28.36
C LYS A 12 10.17 1.14 28.26
N MET A 13 9.07 0.83 28.96
CA MET A 13 8.43 -0.47 28.83
C MET A 13 7.95 -0.54 27.38
N SER A 14 8.72 -1.21 26.54
CA SER A 14 8.27 -1.58 25.20
C SER A 14 7.03 -2.43 25.40
N LEU A 15 5.87 -1.82 25.19
CA LEU A 15 4.60 -2.48 25.40
C LEU A 15 4.47 -3.53 24.28
N ARG A 16 4.71 -4.78 24.66
CA ARG A 16 4.67 -5.93 23.76
C ARG A 16 3.23 -6.37 23.58
N ILE A 17 2.80 -6.60 22.34
CA ILE A 17 1.49 -7.14 22.03
C ILE A 17 1.62 -8.33 21.08
N SER A 18 0.68 -9.28 21.14
CA SER A 18 0.65 -10.37 20.17
C SER A 18 0.10 -9.90 18.81
N LEU A 19 0.38 -10.65 17.74
CA LEU A 19 -0.24 -10.42 16.42
C LEU A 19 -1.77 -10.46 16.50
N ARG A 20 -2.32 -11.38 17.30
CA ARG A 20 -3.77 -11.49 17.52
C ARG A 20 -4.33 -10.23 18.17
N ASP A 21 -3.65 -9.67 19.16
CA ASP A 21 -4.09 -8.43 19.81
C ASP A 21 -3.97 -7.23 18.87
N LEU A 22 -2.94 -7.20 18.01
CA LEU A 22 -2.80 -6.18 16.99
C LEU A 22 -3.97 -6.25 15.99
N VAL A 23 -4.30 -7.44 15.50
CA VAL A 23 -5.44 -7.67 14.61
C VAL A 23 -6.75 -7.19 15.25
N ALA A 24 -7.02 -7.57 16.50
CA ALA A 24 -8.20 -7.10 17.21
C ALA A 24 -8.25 -5.57 17.36
N LYS A 25 -7.10 -4.92 17.59
CA LYS A 25 -7.01 -3.46 17.64
C LYS A 25 -7.31 -2.84 16.27
N VAL A 26 -6.76 -3.39 15.19
CA VAL A 26 -7.03 -2.94 13.81
C VAL A 26 -8.51 -3.05 13.48
N GLU A 27 -9.13 -4.20 13.75
CA GLU A 27 -10.56 -4.44 13.48
C GLU A 27 -11.47 -3.43 14.18
N SER A 28 -11.09 -3.03 15.40
CA SER A 28 -11.84 -2.05 16.21
C SER A 28 -11.58 -0.58 15.84
N ALA A 29 -10.56 -0.30 15.03
CA ALA A 29 -10.14 1.06 14.72
C ALA A 29 -11.11 1.80 13.77
N ASP A 30 -10.99 3.12 13.71
CA ASP A 30 -11.65 3.94 12.68
C ASP A 30 -10.76 4.10 11.44
N HIS A 31 -9.44 4.07 11.63
CA HIS A 31 -8.45 4.20 10.57
C HIS A 31 -7.22 3.35 10.88
N ALA A 32 -6.72 2.67 9.86
CA ALA A 32 -5.42 2.00 9.92
C ALA A 32 -4.59 2.26 8.67
N ILE A 33 -3.27 2.31 8.85
CA ILE A 33 -2.31 2.36 7.75
C ILE A 33 -1.26 1.28 7.97
N ALA A 34 -0.97 0.48 6.94
CA ALA A 34 0.16 -0.43 6.95
C ALA A 34 1.23 0.02 5.95
N TYR A 35 2.48 0.12 6.39
CA TYR A 35 3.66 0.39 5.57
C TYR A 35 4.55 -0.85 5.54
N PHE A 36 4.83 -1.39 4.36
CA PHE A 36 5.53 -2.67 4.25
C PHE A 36 6.29 -2.83 2.93
N LYS A 37 7.33 -3.66 2.97
CA LYS A 37 8.15 -4.06 1.80
C LYS A 37 8.05 -5.54 1.46
N LYS A 38 7.34 -6.30 2.29
CA LYS A 38 7.11 -7.74 2.15
C LYS A 38 5.63 -8.01 2.34
N PRO A 39 5.07 -9.06 1.72
CA PRO A 39 3.68 -9.43 1.95
C PRO A 39 3.35 -9.51 3.43
N LEU A 40 2.26 -8.88 3.83
CA LEU A 40 1.73 -8.94 5.18
C LEU A 40 1.33 -10.38 5.53
N PRO A 41 1.51 -10.81 6.79
CA PRO A 41 0.98 -12.08 7.25
C PRO A 41 -0.54 -12.17 7.01
N GLU A 42 -1.03 -13.35 6.59
CA GLU A 42 -2.45 -13.54 6.25
C GLU A 42 -3.42 -13.13 7.39
N PRO A 43 -3.16 -13.43 8.68
CA PRO A 43 -4.02 -12.95 9.77
C PRO A 43 -4.13 -11.43 9.83
N MET A 44 -3.04 -10.73 9.49
CA MET A 44 -3.03 -9.27 9.47
C MET A 44 -3.82 -8.72 8.28
N LEU A 45 -3.65 -9.34 7.11
CA LEU A 45 -4.41 -8.97 5.92
C LEU A 45 -5.92 -9.15 6.15
N GLU A 46 -6.32 -10.22 6.82
CA GLU A 46 -7.73 -10.47 7.15
C GLU A 46 -8.27 -9.43 8.14
N GLY A 47 -7.54 -9.10 9.20
CA GLY A 47 -7.94 -8.04 10.14
C GLY A 47 -8.12 -6.67 9.47
N LEU A 48 -7.19 -6.33 8.56
CA LEU A 48 -7.27 -5.11 7.76
C LEU A 48 -8.47 -5.15 6.79
N ARG A 49 -8.73 -6.29 6.14
CA ARG A 49 -9.89 -6.48 5.26
C ARG A 49 -11.21 -6.31 6.02
N LEU A 50 -11.30 -6.87 7.23
CA LEU A 50 -12.47 -6.72 8.10
C LEU A 50 -12.72 -5.25 8.47
N LEU A 51 -11.66 -4.50 8.77
CA LEU A 51 -11.75 -3.04 8.97
C LEU A 51 -12.29 -2.34 7.72
N ALA A 52 -11.72 -2.60 6.54
CA ALA A 52 -12.14 -1.96 5.28
C ALA A 52 -13.59 -2.30 4.89
N ALA A 53 -14.09 -3.48 5.28
CA ALA A 53 -15.47 -3.88 5.04
C ALA A 53 -16.49 -3.19 5.98
N ARG A 54 -16.05 -2.49 7.04
CA ARG A 54 -16.94 -1.78 7.97
C ARG A 54 -17.55 -0.55 7.29
N ARG A 55 -18.82 -0.67 6.89
CA ARG A 55 -19.61 0.41 6.26
C ARG A 55 -19.55 1.70 7.11
N GLY A 56 -19.01 2.77 6.51
CA GLY A 56 -19.14 4.14 7.00
C GLY A 56 -18.15 4.59 8.08
N HIS A 57 -17.27 3.73 8.59
CA HIS A 57 -16.42 4.07 9.75
C HIS A 57 -14.96 3.59 9.68
N GLY A 58 -14.62 2.58 8.86
CA GLY A 58 -13.23 2.12 8.72
C GLY A 58 -12.59 2.64 7.44
N SER A 59 -11.46 3.33 7.52
CA SER A 59 -10.60 3.58 6.35
C SER A 59 -9.26 2.86 6.48
N LEU A 60 -8.82 2.25 5.39
CA LEU A 60 -7.60 1.46 5.34
C LEU A 60 -6.72 1.94 4.19
N ASP A 61 -5.50 2.37 4.54
CA ASP A 61 -4.45 2.65 3.58
C ASP A 61 -3.36 1.57 3.67
N LEU A 62 -2.97 1.01 2.54
CA LEU A 62 -1.86 0.08 2.41
C LEU A 62 -0.78 0.75 1.59
N VAL A 63 0.45 0.84 2.10
CA VAL A 63 1.56 1.48 1.40
C VAL A 63 2.65 0.43 1.20
N ALA A 64 2.80 -0.01 -0.04
CA ALA A 64 3.71 -1.06 -0.44
C ALA A 64 4.91 -0.47 -1.20
N GLU A 65 6.13 -0.83 -0.83
CA GLU A 65 7.33 -0.49 -1.60
C GLU A 65 7.96 -1.78 -2.15
N LYS A 66 8.27 -1.79 -3.45
CA LYS A 66 9.02 -2.87 -4.13
C LYS A 66 8.39 -4.25 -3.96
N ILE A 67 7.07 -4.33 -4.12
CA ILE A 67 6.35 -5.61 -4.21
C ILE A 67 6.07 -5.89 -5.68
N ASP A 68 6.76 -6.90 -6.22
CA ASP A 68 6.65 -7.28 -7.63
C ASP A 68 5.56 -8.33 -7.87
N ASP A 69 4.98 -8.89 -6.80
CA ASP A 69 3.84 -9.81 -6.86
C ASP A 69 2.55 -9.05 -7.21
N ILE A 70 2.24 -9.03 -8.50
CA ILE A 70 1.07 -8.37 -9.08
C ILE A 70 -0.23 -8.96 -8.53
N ASP A 71 -0.31 -10.28 -8.37
CA ASP A 71 -1.51 -10.96 -7.88
C ASP A 71 -1.78 -10.61 -6.42
N TYR A 72 -0.72 -10.51 -5.61
CA TYR A 72 -0.82 -10.00 -4.25
C TYR A 72 -1.30 -8.54 -4.22
N LEU A 73 -0.74 -7.65 -5.04
CA LEU A 73 -1.19 -6.25 -5.11
C LEU A 73 -2.67 -6.13 -5.53
N LYS A 74 -3.12 -6.96 -6.47
CA LYS A 74 -4.54 -7.06 -6.84
C LYS A 74 -5.39 -7.56 -5.66
N LYS A 75 -4.95 -8.60 -4.95
CA LYS A 75 -5.62 -9.10 -3.73
C LYS A 75 -5.78 -7.98 -2.71
N LEU A 76 -4.75 -7.18 -2.46
CA LEU A 76 -4.81 -6.03 -1.57
C LEU A 76 -5.87 -5.01 -2.01
N ARG A 77 -5.91 -4.66 -3.30
CA ARG A 77 -6.90 -3.71 -3.82
C ARG A 77 -8.34 -4.21 -3.67
N LEU A 78 -8.55 -5.53 -3.79
CA LEU A 78 -9.86 -6.16 -3.61
C LEU A 78 -10.35 -6.16 -2.15
N THR A 79 -9.50 -5.82 -1.17
CA THR A 79 -9.92 -5.68 0.23
C THR A 79 -10.78 -4.45 0.49
N GLY A 80 -10.88 -3.52 -0.47
CA GLY A 80 -11.51 -2.21 -0.27
C GLY A 80 -10.54 -1.15 0.27
N ALA A 81 -9.27 -1.50 0.48
CA ALA A 81 -8.22 -0.56 0.85
C ALA A 81 -7.79 0.35 -0.31
N ALA A 82 -7.31 1.55 0.03
CA ALA A 82 -6.46 2.32 -0.88
C ALA A 82 -5.03 1.74 -0.83
N VAL A 83 -4.52 1.27 -1.96
CA VAL A 83 -3.16 0.70 -2.06
C VAL A 83 -2.25 1.69 -2.75
N TYR A 84 -1.19 2.11 -2.08
CA TYR A 84 -0.26 3.13 -2.53
C TYR A 84 1.12 2.55 -2.88
N ASP A 85 1.72 3.11 -3.92
CA ASP A 85 3.15 2.93 -4.23
C ASP A 85 3.98 3.75 -3.25
N GLY A 86 4.82 3.08 -2.48
CA GLY A 86 5.66 3.65 -1.44
C GLY A 86 7.12 3.80 -1.84
N ALA A 87 7.82 4.80 -1.30
CA ALA A 87 9.28 4.89 -1.44
C ALA A 87 9.98 5.40 -0.19
N GLY A 88 11.07 4.73 0.20
CA GLY A 88 11.81 5.05 1.41
C GLY A 88 11.08 4.60 2.69
N LEU A 89 10.28 3.53 2.60
CA LEU A 89 9.61 2.91 3.73
C LEU A 89 10.64 2.25 4.68
N PRO A 90 10.26 2.00 5.95
CA PRO A 90 11.04 1.19 6.88
C PRO A 90 11.22 -0.25 6.38
N GLN A 91 12.23 -0.96 6.89
CA GLN A 91 12.45 -2.36 6.54
C GLN A 91 11.42 -3.28 7.22
N GLU A 92 11.15 -3.01 8.49
CA GLU A 92 10.08 -3.65 9.26
C GLU A 92 8.72 -3.11 8.82
N THR A 93 7.70 -3.95 8.96
CA THR A 93 6.34 -3.50 8.69
C THR A 93 5.87 -2.61 9.84
N LEU A 94 5.34 -1.43 9.52
CA LEU A 94 4.72 -0.52 10.48
C LEU A 94 3.22 -0.51 10.27
N VAL A 95 2.47 -0.71 11.35
CA VAL A 95 1.02 -0.54 11.34
C VAL A 95 0.64 0.57 12.29
N ILE A 96 0.00 1.60 11.76
CA ILE A 96 -0.51 2.75 12.50
C ILE A 96 -2.02 2.54 12.66
N ILE A 97 -2.48 2.45 13.90
CA ILE A 97 -3.88 2.31 14.29
C ILE A 97 -4.27 3.65 14.92
N ASP A 98 -4.68 4.62 14.10
CA ASP A 98 -4.78 6.06 14.42
C ASP A 98 -3.45 6.83 14.56
N ARG A 99 -3.55 8.17 14.53
CA ARG A 99 -2.41 9.11 14.54
C ARG A 99 -1.46 9.00 15.73
N ASN A 100 -1.87 8.34 16.83
CA ASN A 100 -1.15 8.28 18.09
C ASN A 100 -0.65 6.88 18.45
N ARG A 101 -1.10 5.83 17.76
CA ARG A 101 -0.71 4.45 18.08
C ARG A 101 -0.16 3.75 16.85
N GLY A 102 1.03 3.17 16.98
CA GLY A 102 1.65 2.37 15.93
C GLY A 102 2.35 1.14 16.52
N TYR A 103 2.59 0.14 15.69
CA TYR A 103 3.20 -1.13 16.07
C TYR A 103 4.12 -1.63 14.96
N TRP A 104 5.32 -2.05 15.35
CA TRP A 104 6.29 -2.69 14.46
C TRP A 104 6.06 -4.19 14.42
N LEU A 105 5.93 -4.71 13.21
CA LEU A 105 5.90 -6.12 12.88
C LEU A 105 7.31 -6.53 12.42
N ALA A 106 7.96 -7.35 13.24
CA ALA A 106 9.25 -7.93 12.88
C ALA A 106 9.10 -8.80 11.61
N ALA A 107 10.12 -8.79 10.75
CA ALA A 107 10.13 -9.55 9.51
C ALA A 107 9.99 -11.08 9.72
N ASP A 108 10.37 -11.55 10.91
CA ASP A 108 10.35 -12.95 11.32
C ASP A 108 9.36 -13.20 12.47
N ALA A 109 8.32 -12.36 12.59
CA ALA A 109 7.29 -12.56 13.61
C ALA A 109 6.67 -13.95 13.42
N ASP A 110 6.98 -14.85 14.38
CA ASP A 110 6.45 -16.20 14.44
C ASP A 110 4.92 -16.15 14.22
N PRO A 111 4.34 -16.99 13.34
CA PRO A 111 2.88 -17.11 13.22
C PRO A 111 2.19 -17.41 14.56
N ALA A 112 2.91 -17.88 15.58
CA ALA A 112 2.45 -18.01 16.96
C ALA A 112 2.34 -16.68 17.74
N GLY A 113 2.68 -15.53 17.13
CA GLY A 113 2.54 -14.21 17.72
C GLY A 113 3.77 -13.75 18.49
N GLY A 114 4.92 -13.68 17.82
CA GLY A 114 6.11 -13.01 18.37
C GLY A 114 5.78 -11.59 18.86
N ASP A 115 6.44 -11.19 19.96
CA ASP A 115 6.20 -9.92 20.66
C ASP A 115 6.35 -8.72 19.72
N LEU A 116 5.23 -8.07 19.38
CA LEU A 116 5.22 -6.84 18.59
C LEU A 116 5.59 -5.66 19.45
N VAL A 117 6.38 -4.74 18.93
CA VAL A 117 6.86 -3.57 19.68
C VAL A 117 6.01 -2.37 19.32
N ALA A 118 5.44 -1.70 20.32
CA ALA A 118 4.82 -0.40 20.13
C ALA A 118 5.80 0.57 19.47
N ALA A 119 5.36 1.23 18.41
CA ALA A 119 6.17 2.20 17.70
C ALA A 119 6.35 3.45 18.57
N ASP A 120 7.58 3.69 18.98
CA ASP A 120 7.95 4.93 19.66
C ASP A 120 7.61 6.13 18.77
N ASN A 121 6.89 7.11 19.33
CA ASN A 121 6.54 8.36 18.65
C ASN A 121 5.73 8.18 17.34
N ALA A 122 4.66 7.38 17.39
CA ALA A 122 3.73 7.16 16.28
C ALA A 122 3.25 8.45 15.55
N PRO A 123 2.99 9.59 16.20
CA PRO A 123 2.61 10.82 15.50
C PRO A 123 3.68 11.33 14.53
N ASP A 124 4.96 11.30 14.92
CA ASP A 124 6.07 11.72 14.07
C ASP A 124 6.28 10.73 12.93
N LEU A 125 6.19 9.42 13.20
CA LEU A 125 6.24 8.39 12.16
C LEU A 125 5.12 8.56 11.13
N TYR A 126 3.89 8.81 11.59
CA TYR A 126 2.74 9.08 10.73
C TYR A 126 3.02 10.25 9.78
N LEU A 127 3.47 11.39 10.31
CA LEU A 127 3.76 12.59 9.51
C LEU A 127 4.91 12.34 8.52
N ARG A 128 5.99 11.69 8.95
CA ARG A 128 7.15 11.37 8.09
C ARG A 128 6.79 10.44 6.95
N LEU A 129 5.90 9.47 7.20
CA LEU A 129 5.55 8.44 6.22
C LEU A 129 4.37 8.84 5.32
N LEU A 130 3.60 9.88 5.68
CA LEU A 130 2.53 10.39 4.83
C LEU A 130 3.05 10.86 3.46
N TYR A 131 4.23 11.48 3.44
CA TYR A 131 4.93 11.93 2.23
C TYR A 131 5.69 10.81 1.50
N ARG A 132 5.59 9.56 1.96
CA ARG A 132 6.23 8.41 1.30
C ARG A 132 5.29 7.67 0.35
N ARG A 133 4.09 8.21 0.11
CA ARG A 133 3.09 7.71 -0.85
C ARG A 133 3.26 8.48 -2.15
N PHE A 134 3.43 7.76 -3.27
CA PHE A 134 3.77 8.38 -4.57
C PHE A 134 2.82 8.02 -5.70
N GLY A 135 1.99 7.00 -5.52
CA GLY A 135 0.97 6.62 -6.48
C GLY A 135 -0.11 5.76 -5.88
N LEU A 136 -1.18 5.54 -6.63
CA LEU A 136 -2.30 4.69 -6.24
C LEU A 136 -2.41 3.51 -7.21
N ALA A 137 -2.63 2.30 -6.67
CA ALA A 137 -2.94 1.13 -7.46
C ALA A 137 -4.34 1.28 -8.07
N VAL A 138 -4.41 1.18 -9.39
CA VAL A 138 -5.66 1.27 -10.15
C VAL A 138 -5.80 0.08 -11.08
N SER A 139 -7.05 -0.27 -11.35
CA SER A 139 -7.41 -1.15 -12.44
C SER A 139 -8.41 -0.44 -13.33
N TYR A 140 -8.14 -0.45 -14.63
CA TYR A 140 -8.98 0.17 -15.63
C TYR A 140 -9.26 -0.80 -16.77
N GLU A 141 -10.42 -0.61 -17.39
CA GLU A 141 -10.74 -1.21 -18.68
C GLU A 141 -10.88 -0.13 -19.73
N GLY A 142 -10.51 -0.46 -20.96
CA GLY A 142 -10.60 0.47 -22.07
C GLY A 142 -10.21 -0.16 -23.39
N LYS A 143 -10.02 0.67 -24.41
CA LYS A 143 -9.56 0.27 -25.73
C LYS A 143 -8.24 0.94 -26.05
N VAL A 144 -7.29 0.19 -26.60
CA VAL A 144 -6.03 0.77 -27.11
C VAL A 144 -6.37 1.75 -28.21
N LYS A 145 -5.94 3.00 -28.06
CA LYS A 145 -6.19 4.08 -29.04
C LYS A 145 -5.01 4.23 -29.98
N GLU A 146 -3.81 4.31 -29.42
CA GLU A 146 -2.57 4.57 -30.16
C GLU A 146 -1.37 3.94 -29.43
N ASN A 147 -0.38 3.53 -30.22
CA ASN A 147 0.86 2.92 -29.73
C ASN A 147 2.05 3.73 -30.26
N HIS A 148 3.02 4.00 -29.39
CA HIS A 148 4.29 4.64 -29.74
C HIS A 148 5.46 3.75 -29.31
N PRO A 149 5.72 2.64 -30.03
CA PRO A 149 6.69 1.63 -29.62
C PRO A 149 8.11 2.19 -29.43
N GLY A 150 8.52 3.12 -30.30
CA GLY A 150 9.84 3.75 -30.23
C GLY A 150 10.06 4.64 -29.00
N ALA A 151 8.98 5.11 -28.38
CA ALA A 151 9.04 5.91 -27.15
C ALA A 151 8.66 5.09 -25.90
N GLY A 152 8.21 3.84 -26.05
CA GLY A 152 7.76 2.98 -24.95
C GLY A 152 6.42 3.37 -24.33
N PHE A 153 5.62 4.20 -25.03
CA PHE A 153 4.32 4.67 -24.56
C PHE A 153 3.17 4.14 -25.40
N PHE A 154 2.00 4.06 -24.79
CA PHE A 154 0.74 3.78 -25.47
C PHE A 154 -0.40 4.50 -24.75
N CYS A 155 -1.53 4.67 -25.44
CA CYS A 155 -2.68 5.35 -24.90
C CYS A 155 -3.91 4.43 -24.96
N VAL A 156 -4.66 4.42 -23.86
CA VAL A 156 -5.90 3.66 -23.73
C VAL A 156 -7.04 4.65 -23.48
N ARG A 157 -8.09 4.55 -24.30
CA ARG A 157 -9.36 5.24 -24.10
C ARG A 157 -10.18 4.43 -23.09
N LEU A 158 -10.40 4.97 -21.91
CA LEU A 158 -11.24 4.36 -20.88
C LEU A 158 -12.72 4.40 -21.26
N GLU A 159 -13.55 3.62 -20.57
CA GLU A 159 -15.00 3.59 -20.79
C GLU A 159 -15.67 4.96 -20.61
N ASP A 160 -15.17 5.76 -19.66
CA ASP A 160 -15.63 7.12 -19.37
C ASP A 160 -15.11 8.18 -20.38
N GLN A 161 -14.56 7.73 -21.51
CA GLN A 161 -14.02 8.53 -22.61
C GLN A 161 -12.73 9.30 -22.28
N ARG A 162 -12.16 9.16 -21.09
CA ARG A 162 -10.85 9.74 -20.77
C ARG A 162 -9.73 8.94 -21.43
N ASP A 163 -8.70 9.64 -21.90
CA ASP A 163 -7.48 9.04 -22.40
C ASP A 163 -6.48 8.89 -21.25
N VAL A 164 -5.88 7.71 -21.12
CA VAL A 164 -4.80 7.43 -20.17
C VAL A 164 -3.55 7.03 -20.93
N TRP A 165 -2.51 7.83 -20.76
CA TRP A 165 -1.17 7.51 -21.24
C TRP A 165 -0.52 6.48 -20.32
N CYS A 166 0.10 5.48 -20.92
CA CYS A 166 0.61 4.31 -20.24
C CYS A 166 2.05 4.05 -20.66
N ARG A 167 2.85 3.57 -19.72
CA ARG A 167 4.16 2.93 -19.94
C ARG A 167 4.23 1.68 -19.09
N PHE A 168 4.94 0.64 -19.51
CA PHE A 168 5.19 -0.47 -18.60
C PHE A 168 6.21 -0.07 -17.52
N SER A 169 6.06 -0.60 -16.30
CA SER A 169 7.09 -0.48 -15.25
C SER A 169 8.40 -1.13 -15.67
N GLU A 170 8.29 -2.27 -16.36
CA GLU A 170 9.42 -3.05 -16.86
C GLU A 170 9.27 -3.35 -18.35
N SER A 171 10.40 -3.50 -19.04
CA SER A 171 10.42 -3.85 -20.46
C SER A 171 9.75 -5.20 -20.70
N ARG A 172 8.67 -5.23 -21.48
CA ARG A 172 8.01 -6.47 -21.91
C ARG A 172 8.55 -6.95 -23.26
N SER A 173 8.71 -8.27 -23.40
CA SER A 173 9.03 -8.93 -24.66
C SER A 173 7.83 -9.03 -25.60
N ASN A 174 6.60 -9.05 -25.05
CA ASN A 174 5.39 -9.47 -25.76
C ASN A 174 4.64 -8.29 -26.41
N GLY A 175 5.36 -7.31 -26.96
CA GLY A 175 4.81 -6.19 -27.73
C GLY A 175 3.66 -5.42 -27.06
N LEU A 176 2.96 -4.60 -27.84
CA LEU A 176 1.72 -3.93 -27.43
C LEU A 176 0.54 -4.50 -28.24
N PRO A 177 -0.65 -4.68 -27.65
CA PRO A 177 -1.84 -5.03 -28.40
C PRO A 177 -2.15 -3.97 -29.48
N PRO A 178 -2.76 -4.36 -30.62
CA PRO A 178 -3.08 -3.43 -31.69
C PRO A 178 -4.14 -2.42 -31.26
N ALA A 179 -4.18 -1.26 -31.93
CA ALA A 179 -5.22 -0.26 -31.73
C ALA A 179 -6.62 -0.88 -31.95
N GLY A 180 -7.59 -0.47 -31.13
CA GLY A 180 -8.94 -1.01 -31.07
C GLY A 180 -9.11 -2.19 -30.10
N THR A 181 -8.02 -2.85 -29.68
CA THR A 181 -8.09 -3.98 -28.74
C THR A 181 -8.64 -3.53 -27.40
N ARG A 182 -9.64 -4.25 -26.88
CA ARG A 182 -10.13 -4.05 -25.51
C ARG A 182 -9.12 -4.65 -24.54
N VAL A 183 -8.77 -3.91 -23.50
CA VAL A 183 -7.74 -4.30 -22.54
C VAL A 183 -8.15 -3.98 -21.12
N GLN A 184 -7.63 -4.78 -20.19
CA GLN A 184 -7.60 -4.48 -18.76
C GLN A 184 -6.17 -4.12 -18.37
N LEU A 185 -6.05 -3.01 -17.65
CA LEU A 185 -4.81 -2.47 -17.10
C LEU A 185 -4.81 -2.65 -15.59
N PHE A 186 -3.64 -3.00 -15.04
CA PHE A 186 -3.36 -2.85 -13.62
C PHE A 186 -2.00 -2.19 -13.42
N GLY A 187 -1.94 -1.21 -12.51
CA GLY A 187 -0.69 -0.52 -12.21
C GLY A 187 -0.86 0.74 -11.38
N TRP A 188 0.15 1.60 -11.42
CA TRP A 188 0.26 2.80 -10.58
C TRP A 188 -0.10 4.06 -11.36
N ILE A 189 -1.01 4.88 -10.83
CA ILE A 189 -1.06 6.31 -11.18
C ILE A 189 -0.23 7.06 -10.15
N LYS A 190 0.92 7.59 -10.59
CA LYS A 190 1.80 8.40 -9.74
C LYS A 190 1.28 9.84 -9.69
N TRP A 191 1.27 10.46 -8.50
CA TRP A 191 0.67 11.79 -8.29
C TRP A 191 1.34 12.90 -9.08
N ASN A 192 2.61 12.73 -9.46
CA ASN A 192 3.41 13.67 -10.22
C ASN A 192 3.49 13.34 -11.72
N SER A 193 2.67 12.41 -12.21
CA SER A 193 2.71 11.92 -13.58
C SER A 193 1.31 11.80 -14.17
N HIS A 194 1.14 12.28 -15.40
CA HIS A 194 -0.05 11.99 -16.22
C HIS A 194 0.03 10.61 -16.90
N ILE A 195 1.09 9.86 -16.63
CA ILE A 195 1.38 8.54 -17.21
C ILE A 195 1.15 7.48 -16.13
N MET A 196 0.28 6.53 -16.44
CA MET A 196 0.09 5.31 -15.68
C MET A 196 1.28 4.37 -15.92
N GLU A 197 1.86 3.88 -14.84
CA GLU A 197 2.88 2.84 -14.87
C GLU A 197 2.21 1.47 -14.77
N VAL A 198 2.16 0.77 -15.89
CA VAL A 198 1.44 -0.49 -16.07
C VAL A 198 2.30 -1.65 -15.59
N LEU A 199 1.78 -2.38 -14.60
CA LEU A 199 2.37 -3.62 -14.11
C LEU A 199 1.85 -4.81 -14.92
N GLU A 200 0.57 -4.78 -15.28
CA GLU A 200 -0.07 -5.82 -16.07
C GLU A 200 -1.02 -5.23 -17.12
N LEU A 201 -0.97 -5.82 -18.30
CA LEU A 201 -1.89 -5.56 -19.41
C LEU A 201 -2.39 -6.90 -19.95
N SER A 202 -3.70 -7.04 -19.97
CA SER A 202 -4.42 -8.23 -20.45
C SER A 202 -5.41 -7.83 -21.54
N ALA A 203 -5.39 -8.52 -22.67
CA ALA A 203 -6.40 -8.32 -23.71
C ALA A 203 -7.72 -8.98 -23.28
N LEU A 204 -8.83 -8.26 -23.48
CA LEU A 204 -10.18 -8.76 -23.23
C LEU A 204 -10.76 -9.21 -24.57
N GLY A 205 -11.19 -10.48 -24.64
CA GLY A 205 -11.82 -11.09 -25.81
C GLY A 205 -13.19 -10.53 -26.16
#